data_AF-A0AAV0AND9-F1
#
_entry.id   AF-A0AAV0AND9-F1
#
_cell.length_a   1.000
_cell.length_b   1.000
_cell.length_c   1.000
_cell.angle_alpha   90.00
_cell.angle_beta   90.00
_cell.angle_gamma   90.00
#
_symmetry.space_group_name_H-M   'P 1'
#
loop_
_entity.id
_entity.type
_entity.pdbx_description
1 polymer ?
#
loop_
_entity_poly.entity_id
_entity_poly.type
_entity_poly.pdbx_seq_one_letter_code
_entity_poly.pdbx_strand_id
1 'polypeptide(L)'
;MGSTISLTSTINLIFGSELMDQRTGIILKNELDDFSIPGRWNDFNLSASPLNYPEKGKRPISSISPVIFDRPDGETWCSLVGSGGSRILNSIDDFNCTINCCPMRLSLLYN
;
A
#
# COMPACT_ATOMS: atom_id res chain seq x y z
N MET A 1 -23.23 9.35 13.85
CA MET A 1 -22.91 8.55 12.65
C MET A 1 -21.97 9.38 11.79
N GLY A 2 -20.76 8.88 11.56
CA GLY A 2 -19.76 9.53 10.72
C GLY A 2 -19.18 8.49 9.77
N SER A 3 -18.89 8.90 8.54
CA SER A 3 -18.22 8.05 7.56
C SER A 3 -16.70 8.17 7.75
N THR A 4 -16.01 7.03 7.72
CA THR A 4 -14.54 6.97 7.85
C THR A 4 -13.94 6.55 6.51
N ILE A 5 -12.86 7.21 6.09
CA ILE A 5 -12.12 6.90 4.86
C ILE A 5 -10.66 6.66 5.23
N SER A 6 -10.07 5.58 4.70
CA SER A 6 -8.64 5.28 4.79
C SER A 6 -8.06 5.27 3.37
N LEU A 7 -7.07 6.12 3.10
CA LEU A 7 -6.52 6.32 1.76
C LEU A 7 -4.99 6.45 1.82
N THR A 8 -4.31 5.71 0.94
CA THR A 8 -2.89 5.89 0.64
C THR A 8 -2.75 6.15 -0.86
N SER A 9 -2.00 7.19 -1.20
CA SER A 9 -1.66 7.53 -2.60
C SER A 9 -0.13 7.61 -2.72
N THR A 10 0.39 7.27 -3.89
CA THR A 10 1.83 7.18 -4.13
C THR A 10 2.18 7.51 -5.58
N ILE A 11 3.44 7.89 -5.77
CA ILE A 11 4.12 7.94 -7.09
C ILE A 11 5.23 6.88 -7.17
N ASN A 12 5.18 5.90 -6.26
CA ASN A 12 6.19 4.90 -5.91
C ASN A 12 7.43 5.49 -5.21
N LEU A 13 8.54 5.70 -5.91
CA LEU A 13 9.78 6.20 -5.29
C LEU A 13 9.74 7.72 -5.05
N ILE A 14 10.75 8.25 -4.35
CA ILE A 14 10.90 9.69 -4.14
C ILE A 14 11.03 10.37 -5.52
N PHE A 15 10.16 11.34 -5.80
CA PHE A 15 9.99 11.98 -7.12
C PHE A 15 9.57 11.05 -8.28
N GLY A 16 9.12 9.83 -7.98
CA GLY A 16 8.58 8.90 -8.97
C GLY A 16 9.59 8.57 -10.07
N SER A 17 9.25 8.93 -11.31
CA SER A 17 10.13 8.73 -12.47
C SER A 17 11.16 9.84 -12.68
N GLU A 18 11.20 10.85 -11.81
CA GLU A 18 12.00 12.08 -11.97
C GLU A 18 11.64 12.89 -13.24
N LEU A 19 10.52 12.54 -13.89
CA LEU A 19 9.98 13.25 -15.04
C LEU A 19 8.81 14.13 -14.60
N MET A 20 8.87 15.41 -14.96
CA MET A 20 7.79 16.36 -14.80
C MET A 20 7.32 16.84 -16.18
N ASP A 21 6.01 16.80 -16.42
CA ASP A 21 5.44 17.41 -17.61
C ASP A 21 5.62 18.93 -17.55
N GLN A 22 6.35 19.51 -18.51
CA GLN A 22 6.74 20.93 -18.48
C GLN A 22 5.55 21.89 -18.59
N ARG A 23 4.41 21.44 -19.12
CA ARG A 23 3.23 22.28 -19.32
C ARG A 23 2.30 22.25 -18.12
N THR A 24 2.09 21.08 -17.52
CA THR A 24 1.13 20.87 -16.43
C THR A 24 1.79 20.83 -15.04
N GLY A 25 3.10 20.63 -14.97
CA GLY A 25 3.84 20.46 -13.70
C GLY A 25 3.61 19.11 -13.02
N ILE A 26 2.94 18.16 -13.68
CA ILE A 26 2.65 16.85 -13.11
C ILE A 26 3.92 16.00 -13.09
N ILE A 27 4.29 15.51 -11.90
CA ILE A 27 5.35 14.51 -11.73
C ILE A 27 4.78 13.13 -12.08
N LEU A 28 5.45 12.46 -13.00
CA LEU A 28 5.06 11.12 -13.44
C LEU A 28 5.56 10.07 -12.46
N LYS A 29 4.66 9.16 -12.08
CA LYS A 29 4.99 8.01 -11.22
C LYS A 29 5.91 7.01 -11.92
N ASN A 30 6.64 6.22 -11.14
CA ASN A 30 7.41 5.07 -11.61
C ASN A 30 6.86 3.73 -11.10
N GLU A 31 5.54 3.59 -11.01
CA GLU A 31 4.85 2.37 -10.53
C GLU A 31 5.21 1.08 -11.29
N LEU A 32 5.75 1.18 -12.50
CA LEU A 32 6.18 0.00 -13.25
C LEU A 32 7.36 -0.72 -12.58
N ASP A 33 8.08 -0.07 -11.67
CA ASP A 33 9.16 -0.69 -10.91
C ASP A 33 8.64 -1.71 -9.86
N ASP A 34 7.37 -1.62 -9.45
CA ASP A 34 6.76 -2.61 -8.55
C ASP A 34 6.50 -3.98 -9.22
N PHE A 35 6.62 -4.08 -10.56
CA PHE A 35 6.57 -5.37 -11.24
C PHE A 35 7.84 -6.19 -10.96
N SER A 36 7.66 -7.50 -10.83
CA SER A 36 8.77 -8.44 -10.80
C SER A 36 9.42 -8.55 -12.17
N ILE A 37 10.75 -8.51 -12.21
CA ILE A 37 11.54 -8.78 -13.40
C ILE A 37 12.28 -10.11 -13.17
N PRO A 38 12.19 -11.10 -14.07
CA PRO A 38 12.89 -12.36 -13.92
C PRO A 38 14.40 -12.12 -13.67
N GLY A 39 14.94 -12.68 -12.59
CA GLY A 39 16.36 -12.56 -12.25
C GLY A 39 16.80 -11.23 -11.62
N ARG A 40 15.90 -10.28 -11.38
CA ARG A 40 16.18 -9.02 -10.67
C ARG A 40 15.46 -9.02 -9.31
N TRP A 41 16.15 -8.60 -8.26
CA TRP A 41 15.55 -8.26 -6.96
C TRP A 41 15.04 -6.82 -7.03
N ASN A 42 13.87 -6.52 -6.48
CA ASN A 42 13.37 -5.14 -6.44
C ASN A 42 14.09 -4.30 -5.37
N ASP A 43 13.85 -2.99 -5.35
CA ASP A 43 14.47 -2.03 -4.41
C ASP A 43 14.15 -2.31 -2.94
N PHE A 44 13.20 -3.23 -2.68
CA PHE A 44 12.78 -3.70 -1.37
C PHE A 44 13.22 -5.14 -1.04
N ASN A 45 14.14 -5.73 -1.83
CA ASN A 45 14.67 -7.10 -1.69
C ASN A 45 13.60 -8.22 -1.77
N LEU A 46 12.51 -8.01 -2.50
CA LEU A 46 11.53 -9.06 -2.79
C LEU A 46 12.00 -9.94 -3.96
N SER A 47 11.83 -11.26 -3.80
CA SER A 47 12.09 -12.23 -4.87
C SER A 47 11.10 -12.06 -6.01
N ALA A 48 11.58 -12.18 -7.25
CA ALA A 48 10.73 -12.09 -8.42
C ALA A 48 9.64 -13.18 -8.41
N SER A 49 8.37 -12.75 -8.51
CA SER A 49 7.22 -13.67 -8.61
C SER A 49 6.67 -13.65 -10.03
N PRO A 50 6.50 -14.81 -10.69
CA PRO A 50 5.86 -14.88 -12.01
C PRO A 50 4.46 -14.27 -12.05
N LEU A 51 3.73 -14.32 -10.92
CA LEU A 51 2.41 -13.71 -10.80
C LEU A 51 2.43 -12.19 -10.93
N ASN A 52 3.58 -11.56 -10.68
CA ASN A 52 3.78 -10.12 -10.75
C ASN A 52 4.69 -9.72 -11.94
N TYR A 53 4.79 -10.54 -12.98
CA TYR A 53 5.44 -10.11 -14.22
C TYR A 53 4.57 -9.09 -14.99
N PRO A 54 5.21 -8.15 -15.70
CA PRO A 54 4.50 -7.10 -16.43
C PRO A 54 3.71 -7.69 -17.60
N GLU A 55 2.45 -7.30 -17.71
CA GLU A 55 1.55 -7.66 -18.81
C GLU A 55 0.73 -6.43 -19.21
N LYS A 56 0.26 -6.39 -20.45
CA LYS A 56 -0.51 -5.25 -20.96
C LYS A 56 -1.77 -5.03 -20.13
N GLY A 57 -1.89 -3.84 -19.52
CA GLY A 57 -3.04 -3.45 -18.72
C GLY A 57 -3.09 -4.05 -17.31
N LYS A 58 -2.11 -4.88 -16.93
CA LYS A 58 -2.00 -5.44 -15.58
C LYS A 58 -1.59 -4.34 -14.60
N ARG A 59 -2.04 -4.48 -13.34
CA ARG A 59 -1.63 -3.62 -12.23
C ARG A 59 -0.49 -4.31 -11.46
N PRO A 60 0.57 -3.58 -11.08
CA PRO A 60 1.61 -4.13 -10.24
C PRO A 60 1.07 -4.41 -8.83
N ILE A 61 1.69 -5.37 -8.13
CA ILE A 61 1.39 -5.64 -6.72
C ILE A 61 1.86 -4.45 -5.87
N SER A 62 1.06 -4.06 -4.87
CA SER A 62 1.38 -3.01 -3.92
C SER A 62 1.37 -3.53 -2.49
N SER A 63 2.17 -2.92 -1.62
CA SER A 63 2.14 -3.14 -0.16
C SER A 63 1.13 -2.23 0.56
N ILE A 64 0.48 -1.31 -0.17
CA ILE A 64 -0.55 -0.40 0.37
C ILE A 64 -1.66 -1.21 1.03
N SER A 65 -1.89 -0.96 2.31
CA SER A 65 -2.88 -1.67 3.13
C SER A 65 -3.67 -0.67 3.98
N PRO A 66 -4.60 0.12 3.41
CA PRO A 66 -5.44 1.02 4.19
C PRO A 66 -6.41 0.18 5.05
N VAL A 67 -6.43 0.42 6.35
CA VAL A 67 -7.25 -0.35 7.31
C VAL A 67 -8.16 0.58 8.10
N ILE A 68 -9.40 0.13 8.32
CA ILE A 68 -10.32 0.71 9.30
C ILE A 68 -10.61 -0.37 10.34
N PHE A 69 -10.50 0.00 11.61
CA PHE A 69 -10.78 -0.87 12.74
C PHE A 69 -12.12 -0.50 13.35
N ASP A 70 -13.03 -1.47 13.38
CA ASP A 70 -14.32 -1.34 14.04
C ASP A 70 -14.33 -2.17 15.32
N ARG A 71 -15.05 -1.67 16.32
CA ARG A 71 -15.35 -2.41 17.55
C ARG A 71 -16.41 -3.48 17.29
N PRO A 72 -16.53 -4.49 18.16
CA PRO A 72 -17.60 -5.49 18.08
C PRO A 72 -19.02 -4.90 18.13
N ASP A 73 -19.20 -3.72 18.72
CA ASP A 73 -20.47 -2.98 18.77
C ASP A 73 -20.81 -2.25 17.45
N GLY A 74 -19.91 -2.29 16.47
CA GLY A 74 -20.07 -1.65 15.16
C GLY A 74 -19.63 -0.19 15.12
N GLU A 75 -19.07 0.36 16.20
CA GLU A 75 -18.47 1.70 16.17
C GLU A 75 -17.07 1.66 15.56
N THR A 76 -16.80 2.52 14.59
CA THR A 76 -15.43 2.72 14.09
C THR A 76 -14.55 3.28 15.20
N TRP A 77 -13.46 2.59 15.46
CA TRP A 77 -12.51 2.95 16.51
C TRP A 77 -11.34 3.76 15.99
N CYS A 78 -10.69 3.30 14.91
CA CYS A 78 -9.63 4.06 14.28
C CYS A 78 -9.45 3.68 12.79
N SER A 79 -8.74 4.54 12.07
CA SER A 79 -8.31 4.33 10.69
C SER A 79 -6.79 4.44 10.63
N LEU A 80 -6.14 3.51 9.95
CA LEU A 80 -4.69 3.42 9.85
C LEU A 80 -4.24 3.31 8.39
N VAL A 81 -3.17 4.02 8.08
CA VAL A 81 -2.47 3.99 6.80
C VAL A 81 -0.96 4.00 7.05
N GLY A 82 -0.19 3.56 6.07
CA GLY A 82 1.27 3.58 6.14
C GLY A 82 1.91 3.99 4.81
N SER A 83 3.16 4.41 4.89
CA SER A 83 4.07 4.61 3.75
C SER A 83 5.41 3.93 4.06
N GLY A 84 6.21 3.64 3.04
CA GLY A 84 7.50 2.95 3.20
C GLY A 84 7.64 1.62 2.47
N GLY A 85 6.94 1.45 1.35
CA GLY A 85 7.07 0.30 0.46
C GLY A 85 6.73 -1.03 1.15
N SER A 86 7.63 -2.01 1.06
CA SER A 86 7.42 -3.37 1.61
C SER A 86 7.16 -3.41 3.12
N ARG A 87 7.47 -2.34 3.85
CA ARG A 87 7.29 -2.26 5.30
C ARG A 87 5.86 -1.90 5.71
N ILE A 88 5.03 -1.39 4.80
CA ILE A 88 3.69 -0.88 5.12
C ILE A 88 2.85 -1.94 5.85
N LEU A 89 2.78 -3.16 5.31
CA LEU A 89 1.99 -4.23 5.91
C LEU A 89 2.49 -4.59 7.31
N ASN A 90 3.80 -4.78 7.47
CA ASN A 90 4.39 -5.15 8.76
C ASN A 90 4.19 -4.04 9.81
N SER A 91 4.35 -2.76 9.44
CA SER A 91 4.13 -1.65 10.38
C SER A 91 2.66 -1.55 10.83
N ILE A 92 1.73 -1.91 9.96
CA ILE A 92 0.31 -1.96 10.29
C ILE A 92 0.01 -3.15 11.20
N ASP A 93 0.60 -4.31 10.93
CA ASP A 93 0.46 -5.48 11.79
C ASP A 93 1.09 -5.28 13.17
N ASP A 94 2.28 -4.66 13.23
CA ASP A 94 2.95 -4.28 14.48
C ASP A 94 2.08 -3.34 15.31
N PHE A 95 1.46 -2.33 14.69
CA PHE A 95 0.52 -1.43 15.36
C PHE A 95 -0.71 -2.19 15.86
N ASN A 96 -1.27 -3.06 15.02
CA ASN A 96 -2.41 -3.89 15.36
C ASN A 96 -2.10 -4.81 16.57
N CYS A 97 -0.95 -5.47 16.58
CA CYS A 97 -0.49 -6.33 17.67
C CYS A 97 -0.24 -5.53 18.97
N THR A 98 0.37 -4.34 18.85
CA THR A 98 0.67 -3.47 20.00
C THR A 98 -0.59 -3.01 20.70
N ILE A 99 -1.69 -2.77 19.96
CA ILE A 99 -2.93 -2.30 20.57
C ILE A 99 -3.93 -3.44 20.85
N ASN A 100 -3.84 -4.57 20.12
CA ASN A 100 -4.71 -5.75 20.31
C ASN A 100 -4.23 -6.73 21.39
N CYS A 101 -3.77 -6.21 22.53
CA CYS A 101 -3.97 -6.93 23.80
C CYS A 101 -5.49 -7.08 24.13
N CYS A 102 -6.39 -6.59 23.25
CA CYS A 102 -7.85 -6.77 23.23
C CYS A 102 -8.29 -7.20 21.80
N PRO A 103 -9.26 -8.12 21.61
CA PRO A 103 -9.55 -8.70 20.29
C PRO A 103 -10.36 -7.73 19.42
N MET A 104 -9.71 -7.02 18.50
CA MET A 104 -10.37 -6.21 17.47
C MET A 104 -10.51 -6.97 16.15
N ARG A 105 -11.62 -6.71 15.44
CA ARG A 105 -11.91 -7.33 14.15
C ARG A 105 -11.24 -6.54 13.03
N LEU A 106 -10.35 -7.17 12.27
CA LEU A 106 -9.73 -6.58 11.10
C LEU A 106 -10.72 -6.57 9.93
N SER A 107 -11.16 -5.37 9.53
CA SER A 107 -11.95 -5.15 8.31
C SER A 107 -10.99 -4.86 7.15
N LEU A 108 -10.51 -5.90 6.45
CA LEU A 108 -9.77 -5.66 5.21
C LEU A 108 -10.76 -5.27 4.09
N LEU A 109 -10.63 -4.04 3.58
CA LEU A 109 -11.39 -3.54 2.44
C LEU A 109 -10.83 -4.13 1.13
N TYR A 110 -11.04 -5.42 0.90
CA TYR A 110 -10.94 -6.01 -0.44
C TYR A 110 -12.34 -6.06 -1.03
N ASN A 111 -12.56 -5.34 -2.14
CA ASN A 111 -13.67 -5.58 -3.07
C ASN A 111 -13.24 -6.62 -4.10
#